data_AF-A0A1Q8E854-F1
#
_entry.id   AF-A0A1Q8E854-F1
#
_cell.length_a   1.000
_cell.length_b   1.000
_cell.length_c   1.000
_cell.angle_alpha   90.00
_cell.angle_beta   90.00
_cell.angle_gamma   90.00
#
_symmetry.space_group_name_H-M   'P 1'
#
loop_
_entity.id
_entity.type
_entity.pdbx_description
1 polymer ?
#
loop_
_entity_poly.entity_id
_entity_poly.type
_entity_poly.pdbx_seq_one_letter_code
_entity_poly.pdbx_strand_id
1 'polypeptide(L)'
;MSTFSDSYIAANASNFPAEAIPALRQRLEALDESQVSYILATELKSPTTALIFSILLGGLGADRFYIGQVGLGVAKLLLSWMTFGIWPLIDWFLIMGATKRVNLEKLNMALMAASYSR
;
A
#
# COMPACT_ATOMS: atom_id res chain seq x y z
N MET A 1 -15.22 -16.46 15.12
CA MET A 1 -14.12 -15.47 15.14
C MET A 1 -12.90 -16.17 14.57
N SER A 2 -12.55 -15.88 13.33
CA SER A 2 -11.43 -16.52 12.66
C SER A 2 -10.12 -16.00 13.27
N THR A 3 -9.36 -16.83 13.98
CA THR A 3 -8.05 -16.47 14.56
C THR A 3 -7.10 -15.86 13.51
N PHE A 4 -7.28 -16.25 12.25
CA PHE A 4 -6.51 -15.73 11.12
C PHE A 4 -6.80 -14.25 10.83
N SER A 5 -8.06 -13.83 10.76
CA SER A 5 -8.38 -12.43 10.40
C SER A 5 -7.81 -11.46 11.43
N ASP A 6 -7.94 -11.78 12.72
CA ASP A 6 -7.42 -10.93 13.79
C ASP A 6 -5.89 -10.88 13.82
N SER A 7 -5.22 -12.02 13.64
CA SER A 7 -3.75 -12.06 13.58
C SER A 7 -3.19 -11.33 12.35
N TYR A 8 -3.82 -11.50 11.18
CA TYR A 8 -3.41 -10.83 9.95
C TYR A 8 -3.58 -9.30 10.04
N ILE A 9 -4.70 -8.84 10.58
CA ILE A 9 -4.95 -7.41 10.82
C ILE A 9 -3.95 -6.87 11.83
N ALA A 10 -3.69 -7.57 12.94
CA ALA A 10 -2.72 -7.11 13.93
C ALA A 10 -1.30 -6.95 13.34
N ALA A 11 -0.87 -7.89 12.49
CA ALA A 11 0.43 -7.83 11.84
C ALA A 11 0.55 -6.70 10.79
N ASN A 12 -0.56 -6.32 10.15
CA ASN A 12 -0.54 -5.44 8.99
C ASN A 12 -1.36 -4.14 9.14
N ALA A 13 -1.90 -3.85 10.32
CA ALA A 13 -2.79 -2.70 10.55
C ALA A 13 -2.17 -1.36 10.13
N SER A 14 -0.86 -1.18 10.34
CA SER A 14 -0.13 0.04 9.95
C SER A 14 -0.03 0.22 8.44
N ASN A 15 -0.12 -0.87 7.66
CA ASN A 15 0.00 -0.89 6.20
C ASN A 15 -1.33 -0.54 5.49
N PHE A 16 -2.43 -0.44 6.23
CA PHE A 16 -3.76 -0.16 5.69
C PHE A 16 -4.34 1.18 6.21
N PRO A 17 -5.33 1.76 5.51
CA PRO A 17 -6.15 2.85 6.04
C PRO A 17 -6.99 2.36 7.21
N ALA A 18 -7.09 3.16 8.27
CA ALA A 18 -7.80 2.79 9.49
C ALA A 18 -9.29 2.54 9.22
N GLU A 19 -9.85 3.28 8.27
CA GLU A 19 -11.25 3.22 7.85
C GLU A 19 -11.59 1.91 7.12
N ALA A 20 -10.60 1.28 6.50
CA ALA A 20 -10.79 0.04 5.76
C ALA A 20 -10.64 -1.22 6.62
N ILE A 21 -10.10 -1.11 7.84
CA ILE A 21 -9.86 -2.25 8.73
C ILE A 21 -11.13 -3.07 9.02
N PRO A 22 -12.29 -2.45 9.34
CA PRO A 22 -13.51 -3.22 9.61
C PRO A 22 -13.98 -4.01 8.38
N ALA A 23 -13.93 -3.39 7.20
CA ALA A 23 -14.31 -4.03 5.94
C ALA A 23 -13.34 -5.14 5.54
N LEU A 24 -12.04 -4.96 5.78
CA LEU A 24 -11.04 -6.00 5.56
C LEU A 24 -11.26 -7.20 6.47
N ARG A 25 -11.54 -6.98 7.76
CA ARG A 25 -11.82 -8.07 8.71
C ARG A 25 -12.97 -8.94 8.19
N GLN A 26 -14.09 -8.34 7.80
CA GLN A 26 -15.24 -9.07 7.27
C GLN A 26 -14.88 -9.88 6.02
N ARG A 27 -14.07 -9.32 5.11
CA ARG A 27 -13.62 -10.02 3.90
C ARG A 27 -12.69 -11.18 4.22
N LEU A 28 -11.75 -10.99 5.15
CA LEU A 28 -10.79 -12.03 5.59
C LEU A 28 -11.49 -13.18 6.31
N GLU A 29 -12.57 -12.91 7.04
CA GLU A 29 -13.40 -13.94 7.68
C GLU A 29 -14.18 -14.79 6.69
N ALA A 30 -14.51 -14.24 5.52
CA ALA A 30 -15.24 -14.92 4.46
C ALA A 30 -14.35 -15.76 3.52
N LEU A 31 -13.04 -15.85 3.78
CA LEU A 31 -12.10 -16.59 2.95
C LEU A 31 -12.04 -18.08 3.30
N ASP A 32 -11.88 -18.89 2.26
CA ASP A 32 -11.55 -20.31 2.38
C ASP A 32 -10.04 -20.51 2.59
N GLU A 33 -9.63 -21.68 3.11
CA GLU A 33 -8.21 -21.99 3.40
C GLU A 33 -7.27 -21.82 2.20
N SER A 34 -7.73 -22.16 0.99
CA SER A 34 -6.95 -21.97 -0.23
C SER A 34 -6.71 -20.49 -0.54
N GLN A 35 -7.67 -19.63 -0.25
CA GLN A 35 -7.59 -18.18 -0.48
C GLN A 35 -6.68 -17.50 0.54
N VAL A 36 -6.65 -18.01 1.77
CA VAL A 36 -5.74 -17.53 2.83
C VAL A 36 -4.28 -17.61 2.38
N SER A 37 -3.88 -18.68 1.69
CA SER A 37 -2.52 -18.81 1.16
C SER A 37 -2.18 -17.73 0.12
N TYR A 38 -3.12 -17.36 -0.76
CA TYR A 38 -2.91 -16.29 -1.74
C TYR A 38 -2.79 -14.91 -1.08
N ILE A 39 -3.53 -14.67 0.00
CA ILE A 39 -3.46 -13.41 0.75
C ILE A 39 -2.11 -13.28 1.46
N LEU A 40 -1.62 -14.35 2.09
CA LEU A 40 -0.31 -14.36 2.75
C LEU A 40 0.85 -14.13 1.78
N ALA A 41 0.69 -14.50 0.50
CA ALA A 41 1.67 -14.23 -0.54
C ALA A 41 1.66 -12.78 -1.04
N THR A 42 0.70 -11.96 -0.63
CA THR A 42 0.59 -10.56 -1.08
C THR A 42 1.63 -9.68 -0.38
N GLU A 43 2.57 -9.14 -1.15
CA GLU A 43 3.56 -8.21 -0.62
C GLU A 43 2.96 -6.81 -0.35
N LEU A 44 2.82 -6.48 0.93
CA LEU A 44 2.47 -5.14 1.39
C LEU A 44 3.74 -4.29 1.53
N LYS A 45 3.66 -3.02 1.15
CA LYS A 45 4.76 -2.05 1.29
C LYS A 45 4.58 -1.22 2.55
N SER A 46 5.67 -0.89 3.24
CA SER A 46 5.59 -0.13 4.49
C SER A 46 5.41 1.37 4.22
N PRO A 47 4.37 2.03 4.75
CA PRO A 47 4.20 3.47 4.62
C PRO A 47 5.35 4.27 5.23
N THR A 48 5.96 3.76 6.31
CA THR A 48 7.12 4.39 6.95
C THR A 48 8.34 4.33 6.06
N THR A 49 8.58 3.19 5.38
CA THR A 49 9.69 3.07 4.41
C THR A 49 9.47 3.99 3.21
N ALA A 50 8.22 4.10 2.72
CA ALA A 50 7.88 5.05 1.66
C ALA A 50 8.14 6.50 2.08
N LEU A 51 7.84 6.87 3.33
CA LEU A 51 8.14 8.18 3.89
C LEU A 51 9.66 8.43 3.97
N ILE A 52 10.44 7.45 4.44
CA ILE A 52 11.91 7.55 4.49
C ILE A 52 12.48 7.82 3.08
N PHE A 53 11.98 7.11 2.07
CA PHE A 53 12.37 7.38 0.68
C PHE A 53 11.92 8.75 0.19
N SER A 54 10.76 9.26 0.64
CA SER A 54 10.31 10.60 0.28
C SER A 54 11.18 11.70 0.92
N ILE A 55 11.69 11.48 2.12
CA ILE A 55 12.59 12.42 2.81
C ILE A 55 13.99 12.41 2.17
N LEU A 56 14.56 11.23 1.94
CA LEU A 56 15.95 11.11 1.45
C LEU A 56 16.06 11.28 -0.07
N LEU A 57 15.05 10.83 -0.82
CA LEU A 57 15.09 10.67 -2.27
C LEU A 57 13.80 11.21 -2.96
N GLY A 58 12.98 12.00 -2.26
CA GLY A 58 11.70 12.51 -2.79
C GLY A 58 11.85 13.44 -3.98
N GLY A 59 12.98 14.16 -4.09
CA GLY A 59 13.34 14.95 -5.27
C GLY A 59 13.56 14.12 -6.54
N LEU A 60 13.91 12.84 -6.38
CA LEU A 60 14.05 11.86 -7.46
C LEU A 60 12.79 10.98 -7.64
N GLY A 61 11.77 11.15 -6.78
CA GLY A 61 10.55 10.36 -6.82
C GLY A 61 10.69 8.90 -6.39
N ALA A 62 11.76 8.53 -5.67
CA ALA A 62 12.01 7.15 -5.21
C ALA A 62 10.87 6.57 -4.37
N ASP A 63 10.18 7.43 -3.62
CA ASP A 63 8.99 7.09 -2.85
C ASP A 63 7.84 6.58 -3.73
N ARG A 64 7.62 7.18 -4.92
CA ARG A 64 6.61 6.78 -5.89
C ARG A 64 7.02 5.51 -6.62
N PHE A 65 8.30 5.37 -6.95
CA PHE A 65 8.84 4.13 -7.51
C PHE A 65 8.68 2.95 -6.53
N TYR A 66 8.93 3.17 -5.24
CA TYR A 66 8.79 2.12 -4.22
C TYR A 66 7.36 1.57 -4.11
N ILE A 67 6.35 2.43 -4.19
CA ILE A 67 4.94 2.01 -4.17
C ILE A 67 4.43 1.52 -5.53
N GLY A 68 5.28 1.46 -6.57
CA GLY A 68 4.92 0.99 -7.91
C GLY A 68 4.24 2.04 -8.79
N GLN A 69 4.20 3.31 -8.35
CA GLN A 69 3.66 4.43 -9.13
C GLN A 69 4.74 5.01 -10.06
N VAL A 70 5.20 4.19 -11.02
CA VAL A 70 6.31 4.54 -11.94
C VAL A 70 6.03 5.82 -12.72
N GLY A 71 4.81 6.00 -13.24
CA GLY A 71 4.44 7.21 -14.00
C GLY A 71 4.56 8.50 -13.17
N LEU A 72 4.14 8.47 -11.90
CA LEU A 72 4.31 9.61 -10.99
C LEU A 72 5.77 9.82 -10.57
N GLY A 73 6.55 8.75 -10.44
CA GLY A 73 7.99 8.83 -10.21
C GLY A 73 8.72 9.53 -11.37
N VAL A 74 8.39 9.18 -12.62
CA VAL A 74 8.93 9.84 -13.82
C VAL A 74 8.47 11.30 -13.91
N ALA A 75 7.19 11.58 -13.61
CA ALA A 75 6.70 12.95 -13.56
C ALA A 75 7.46 13.80 -12.53
N LYS A 76 7.81 13.23 -11.36
CA LYS A 76 8.67 13.88 -10.38
C LYS A 76 10.06 14.16 -10.94
N LEU A 77 10.71 13.20 -11.59
CA LEU A 77 12.03 13.43 -12.19
C LEU A 77 12.05 14.59 -13.20
N LEU A 78 11.00 14.72 -14.00
CA LEU A 78 10.91 15.76 -15.04
C LEU A 78 10.43 17.11 -14.52
N LEU A 79 9.49 17.13 -13.57
CA LEU A 79 8.80 18.35 -13.12
C LEU A 79 9.29 18.83 -11.74
N SER A 80 10.11 18.06 -11.01
CA SER A 80 10.66 18.45 -9.69
C SER A 80 11.41 19.78 -9.76
N TRP A 81 12.19 20.01 -10.84
CA TRP A 81 12.89 21.29 -11.07
C TRP A 81 11.94 22.48 -11.24
N MET A 82 10.76 22.26 -11.84
CA MET A 82 9.75 23.30 -12.05
C MET A 82 9.08 23.74 -10.74
N THR A 83 9.02 22.85 -9.75
CA THR A 83 8.32 23.09 -8.47
C THR A 83 9.21 23.68 -7.37
N PHE A 84 10.48 23.99 -7.65
CA PHE A 84 11.42 24.63 -6.70
C PHE A 84 11.47 23.95 -5.31
N GLY A 85 11.28 22.62 -5.25
CA GLY A 85 11.30 21.86 -4.00
C GLY A 85 10.01 21.88 -3.17
N ILE A 86 8.93 22.52 -3.65
CA ILE A 86 7.62 22.51 -2.96
C ILE A 86 6.93 21.16 -3.06
N TRP A 87 7.09 20.46 -4.18
CA TRP A 87 6.38 19.22 -4.42
C TRP A 87 6.79 18.08 -3.46
N PRO A 88 8.10 17.85 -3.16
CA PRO A 88 8.50 16.92 -2.10
C PRO A 88 7.90 17.22 -0.72
N LEU A 89 7.72 18.51 -0.36
CA LEU A 89 7.14 18.90 0.93
C LEU A 89 5.68 18.46 1.06
N ILE A 90 4.87 18.66 0.01
CA ILE A 90 3.48 18.18 -0.03
C ILE A 90 3.45 16.65 0.01
N ASP A 91 4.42 16.04 -0.66
CA ASP A 91 4.47 14.60 -0.82
C ASP A 91 4.77 13.85 0.49
N TRP A 92 5.52 14.46 1.42
CA TRP A 92 5.74 13.93 2.77
C TRP A 92 4.43 13.59 3.50
N PHE A 93 3.39 14.40 3.31
CA PHE A 93 2.08 14.16 3.90
C PHE A 93 1.21 13.19 3.08
N LEU A 94 1.38 13.17 1.76
CA LEU A 94 0.55 12.36 0.86
C LEU A 94 1.03 10.91 0.72
N ILE A 95 2.33 10.65 0.84
CA ILE A 95 2.92 9.35 0.49
C ILE A 95 2.46 8.22 1.40
N MET A 96 2.28 8.48 2.70
CA MET A 96 1.80 7.48 3.65
C MET A 96 0.39 7.01 3.29
N GLY A 97 -0.52 7.95 3.00
CA GLY A 97 -1.87 7.63 2.58
C GLY A 97 -1.90 6.91 1.22
N ALA A 98 -1.06 7.35 0.28
CA ALA A 98 -0.92 6.70 -1.02
C ALA A 98 -0.44 5.24 -0.88
N THR A 99 0.57 4.99 -0.04
CA THR A 99 1.09 3.63 0.22
C THR A 99 0.01 2.72 0.77
N LYS A 100 -0.76 3.20 1.75
CA LYS A 100 -1.87 2.45 2.36
C LYS A 100 -2.97 2.11 1.35
N ARG A 101 -3.29 3.04 0.43
CA ARG A 101 -4.26 2.80 -0.65
C ARG A 101 -3.78 1.76 -1.64
N VAL A 102 -2.52 1.84 -2.08
CA VAL A 102 -1.93 0.84 -3.00
C VAL A 102 -1.91 -0.55 -2.37
N ASN A 103 -1.59 -0.66 -1.08
CA ASN A 103 -1.65 -1.92 -0.35
C ASN A 103 -3.07 -2.52 -0.31
N LEU A 104 -4.09 -1.68 -0.09
CA LEU A 104 -5.48 -2.12 -0.17
C LEU A 104 -5.87 -2.60 -1.57
N GLU A 105 -5.48 -1.87 -2.60
CA GLU A 105 -5.77 -2.24 -3.98
C GLU A 105 -5.14 -3.60 -4.33
N LYS A 106 -3.88 -3.82 -3.96
CA LYS A 106 -3.20 -5.12 -4.13
C LYS A 106 -3.92 -6.24 -3.41
N LEU A 107 -4.34 -6.00 -2.16
CA LEU A 107 -5.07 -7.00 -1.40
C LEU A 107 -6.43 -7.31 -2.04
N ASN A 108 -7.16 -6.30 -2.50
CA ASN A 108 -8.41 -6.49 -3.22
C ASN A 108 -8.21 -7.28 -4.52
N MET A 109 -7.14 -7.00 -5.25
CA MET A 109 -6.78 -7.77 -6.45
C MET A 109 -6.47 -9.23 -6.10
N ALA A 110 -5.72 -9.48 -5.03
CA ALA A 110 -5.44 -10.84 -4.56
C ALA A 110 -6.71 -11.60 -4.15
N LEU A 111 -7.63 -10.92 -3.45
CA LEU A 111 -8.94 -11.45 -3.07
C LEU A 111 -9.77 -11.82 -4.31
N MET A 112 -9.79 -10.96 -5.33
CA MET A 112 -10.51 -11.22 -6.59
C MET A 112 -9.87 -12.35 -7.41
N ALA A 113 -8.54 -12.41 -7.47
CA ALA A 113 -7.84 -13.50 -8.16
C ALA A 113 -8.09 -14.85 -7.47
N ALA A 114 -8.09 -14.87 -6.13
CA ALA A 114 -8.37 -16.06 -5.36
C ALA A 114 -9.82 -16.54 -5.55
N SER A 115 -10.80 -15.66 -5.75
CA SER A 115 -12.20 -16.06 -5.99
C SER A 115 -12.44 -16.67 -7.37
N TYR A 116 -11.61 -16.32 -8.36
CA TYR A 116 -11.66 -16.90 -9.71
C TYR A 116 -10.98 -18.27 -9.80
N SER A 117 -10.05 -18.59 -8.89
CA SER A 117 -9.31 -19.87 -8.88
C SER A 117 -10.08 -21.07 -8.33
N ARG A 118 -11.41 -20.94 -8.14
CA ARG A 118 -12.30 -22.02 -7.68
C ARG A 118 -12.79 -22.90 -8.83
#